data_AF-A0A6H5GW86-F1
#
_entry.id   AF-A0A6H5GW86-F1
#
_cell.length_a   1.000
_cell.length_b   1.000
_cell.length_c   1.000
_cell.angle_alpha   90.00
_cell.angle_beta   90.00
_cell.angle_gamma   90.00
#
_symmetry.space_group_name_H-M   'P 1'
#
loop_
_entity.id
_entity.type
_entity.pdbx_description
1 polymer ?
#
loop_
_entity_poly.entity_id
_entity_poly.type
_entity_poly.pdbx_seq_one_letter_code
_entity_poly.pdbx_strand_id
1 'polypeptide(L)'
;MRQEICACKDGSAFWKVVRRLRAKGKRPCGITVESVEKFYDAMFTVVLTLGKTYIWAYMTLRSTPPDHSPRGEGCIIRVQSWLLELETSLADPRYNWVLQFRQLLAQAGCEGLLEPQDCARLKQQRELFEGRLERALRLEDVEGAARSSFNRVPRNGGSREGKCCPYLVAALPLYAKRLLAQTRLAGRHFCRIYLNKLCIKFTADRTCQVCDMPRPDTLEHLIAECAVFRAERRRFLGGCTLSEGQLTLAMTAASPASLIGFLQTALRLRAFVVSEGAVF
;
A
#
# COMPACT_ATOMS: atom_id res chain seq x y z
N MET A 1 -4.29 -36.73 11.71
CA MET A 1 -3.43 -35.53 11.88
C MET A 1 -2.80 -35.09 10.57
N ARG A 2 -1.80 -35.79 10.00
CA ARG A 2 -1.14 -35.39 8.74
C ARG A 2 -2.12 -35.22 7.55
N GLN A 3 -2.94 -36.23 7.28
CA GLN A 3 -3.97 -36.18 6.22
C GLN A 3 -5.03 -35.08 6.44
N GLU A 4 -5.44 -34.83 7.69
CA GLU A 4 -6.45 -33.81 8.02
C GLU A 4 -5.93 -32.39 7.87
N ILE A 5 -4.66 -32.16 8.22
CA ILE A 5 -4.00 -30.85 8.07
C ILE A 5 -3.73 -30.58 6.57
N CYS A 6 -3.25 -31.58 5.82
CA CYS A 6 -3.03 -31.46 4.37
C CYS A 6 -4.33 -31.26 3.58
N ALA A 7 -5.50 -31.59 4.13
CA ALA A 7 -6.80 -31.33 3.52
C ALA A 7 -7.31 -29.89 3.72
N CYS A 8 -6.58 -29.05 4.46
CA CYS A 8 -7.00 -27.68 4.76
C CYS A 8 -6.74 -26.76 3.57
N LYS A 9 -7.79 -26.10 3.07
CA LYS A 9 -7.72 -25.21 1.90
C LYS A 9 -7.32 -23.77 2.25
N ASP A 10 -7.40 -23.41 3.52
CA ASP A 10 -7.07 -22.09 4.03
C ASP A 10 -6.64 -22.15 5.50
N GLY A 11 -6.12 -21.02 6.02
CA GLY A 11 -5.66 -20.92 7.40
C GLY A 11 -6.78 -21.15 8.43
N SER A 12 -8.03 -20.82 8.11
CA SER A 12 -9.17 -21.00 9.01
C SER A 12 -9.52 -22.49 9.19
N ALA A 13 -9.50 -23.26 8.10
CA ALA A 13 -9.66 -24.70 8.10
C ALA A 13 -8.54 -25.41 8.88
N PHE A 14 -7.30 -24.93 8.70
CA PHE A 14 -6.13 -25.41 9.46
C PHE A 14 -6.35 -25.27 10.98
N TRP A 15 -6.76 -24.10 11.45
CA TRP A 15 -6.99 -23.86 12.87
C TRP A 15 -8.14 -24.70 13.46
N LYS A 16 -9.19 -24.96 12.68
CA LYS A 16 -10.27 -25.87 13.10
C LYS A 16 -9.76 -27.30 13.30
N VAL A 17 -8.86 -27.78 12.45
CA VAL A 17 -8.25 -29.12 12.59
C VAL A 17 -7.33 -29.15 13.82
N VAL A 18 -6.48 -28.14 14.02
CA VAL A 18 -5.59 -28.03 15.19
C VAL A 18 -6.37 -28.01 16.51
N ARG A 19 -7.45 -27.21 16.61
CA ARG A 19 -8.32 -27.18 17.80
C ARG A 19 -8.97 -28.54 18.08
N ARG A 20 -9.43 -29.23 17.04
CA ARG A 20 -10.06 -30.56 17.16
C ARG A 20 -9.08 -31.62 17.66
N LEU A 21 -7.82 -31.54 17.24
CA LEU A 21 -6.76 -32.45 17.67
C LEU A 21 -6.35 -32.19 19.13
N ARG A 22 -6.40 -30.94 19.61
CA ARG A 22 -6.22 -30.54 21.02
C ARG A 22 -7.29 -31.14 21.93
N ALA A 23 -8.56 -31.11 21.51
CA ALA A 23 -9.67 -31.69 22.27
C ALA A 23 -9.51 -33.20 22.50
N LYS A 24 -8.71 -33.89 21.68
CA LYS A 24 -8.42 -35.32 21.79
C LYS A 24 -7.20 -35.65 22.66
N GLY A 25 -6.67 -34.70 23.42
CA GLY A 25 -5.61 -34.95 24.42
C GLY A 25 -4.22 -35.30 23.87
N LYS A 26 -4.02 -35.26 22.54
CA LYS A 26 -2.69 -35.43 21.93
C LYS A 26 -1.90 -34.13 22.13
N ARG A 27 -1.07 -34.05 23.17
CA ARG A 27 -0.22 -32.88 23.46
C ARG A 27 0.95 -32.81 22.47
N PRO A 28 1.06 -31.80 21.59
CA PRO A 28 2.33 -31.45 20.97
C PRO A 28 3.13 -30.60 21.97
N CYS A 29 4.41 -30.34 21.67
CA CYS A 29 5.35 -29.49 22.39
C CYS A 29 4.74 -28.26 23.11
N GLY A 30 5.41 -27.76 24.16
CA GLY A 30 4.97 -26.71 25.10
C GLY A 30 4.61 -25.32 24.54
N ILE A 31 4.35 -25.19 23.25
CA ILE A 31 3.77 -24.01 22.61
C ILE A 31 2.25 -24.11 22.76
N THR A 32 1.67 -23.21 23.56
CA THR A 32 0.23 -23.21 23.79
C THR A 32 -0.51 -22.43 22.70
N VAL A 33 -1.68 -22.88 22.29
CA VAL A 33 -2.54 -22.14 21.35
C VAL A 33 -2.84 -20.73 21.87
N GLU A 34 -2.88 -20.53 23.17
CA GLU A 34 -3.15 -19.26 23.83
C GLU A 34 -2.00 -18.25 23.71
N SER A 35 -0.75 -18.72 23.70
CA SER A 35 0.42 -17.87 23.39
C SER A 35 0.49 -17.51 21.91
N VAL A 36 -0.05 -18.38 21.05
CA VAL A 36 -0.19 -18.13 19.61
C VAL A 36 -1.39 -17.21 19.32
N GLU A 37 -2.53 -17.36 19.98
CA GLU A 37 -3.74 -16.51 19.83
C GLU A 37 -3.50 -15.08 20.35
N LYS A 38 -2.88 -14.90 21.53
CA LYS A 38 -2.45 -13.56 22.01
C LYS A 38 -1.46 -12.88 21.06
N PHE A 39 -0.65 -13.67 20.37
CA PHE A 39 0.27 -13.19 19.34
C PHE A 39 -0.46 -12.77 18.04
N TYR A 40 -1.51 -13.47 17.65
CA TYR A 40 -2.32 -13.16 16.47
C TYR A 40 -3.24 -11.94 16.66
N ASP A 41 -3.87 -11.79 17.84
CA ASP A 41 -4.72 -10.63 18.16
C ASP A 41 -3.93 -9.31 18.17
N ALA A 42 -2.63 -9.37 18.50
CA ALA A 42 -1.72 -8.23 18.43
C ALA A 42 -1.25 -7.90 16.99
N MET A 43 -1.41 -8.80 16.01
CA MET A 43 -0.84 -8.68 14.67
C MET A 43 -1.81 -8.28 13.56
N PHE A 44 -3.13 -8.45 13.72
CA PHE A 44 -4.10 -8.21 12.64
C PHE A 44 -4.78 -6.85 12.73
N THR A 45 -4.10 -5.79 12.28
CA THR A 45 -4.81 -4.55 11.92
C THR A 45 -4.71 -4.11 10.46
N VAL A 46 -3.69 -4.41 9.65
CA VAL A 46 -3.72 -4.07 8.21
C VAL A 46 -2.92 -5.02 7.32
N VAL A 47 -3.54 -5.38 6.20
CA VAL A 47 -3.15 -6.16 5.01
C VAL A 47 -1.66 -6.09 4.65
N LEU A 48 -0.90 -7.14 5.00
CA LEU A 48 0.33 -7.65 4.34
C LEU A 48 0.84 -8.95 5.04
N THR A 49 -0.06 -9.70 5.66
CA THR A 49 0.26 -10.52 6.84
C THR A 49 0.60 -11.99 6.58
N LEU A 50 0.12 -12.64 5.52
CA LEU A 50 0.36 -14.08 5.36
C LEU A 50 1.85 -14.46 5.20
N GLY A 51 2.68 -13.65 4.54
CA GLY A 51 4.13 -13.90 4.50
C GLY A 51 4.80 -13.65 5.86
N LYS A 52 4.55 -12.48 6.47
CA LYS A 52 5.21 -12.04 7.71
C LYS A 52 4.86 -12.90 8.92
N THR A 53 3.63 -13.41 9.00
CA THR A 53 3.17 -14.22 10.13
C THR A 53 3.82 -15.61 10.18
N TYR A 54 4.01 -16.25 9.03
CA TYR A 54 4.64 -17.57 8.98
C TYR A 54 6.17 -17.48 9.05
N ILE A 55 6.76 -16.40 8.49
CA ILE A 55 8.18 -16.06 8.68
C ILE A 55 8.46 -15.81 10.15
N TRP A 56 7.62 -15.03 10.83
CA TRP A 56 7.79 -14.78 12.26
C TRP A 56 7.50 -16.03 13.08
N ALA A 57 6.49 -16.85 12.76
CA ALA A 57 6.28 -18.13 13.45
C ALA A 57 7.48 -19.07 13.29
N TYR A 58 8.03 -19.20 12.08
CA TYR A 58 9.25 -19.97 11.79
C TYR A 58 10.48 -19.40 12.54
N MET A 59 10.66 -18.08 12.50
CA MET A 59 11.77 -17.38 13.17
C MET A 59 11.64 -17.44 14.70
N THR A 60 10.43 -17.34 15.26
CA THR A 60 10.15 -17.39 16.71
C THR A 60 10.26 -18.82 17.23
N LEU A 61 9.79 -19.82 16.49
CA LEU A 61 10.03 -21.24 16.76
C LEU A 61 11.52 -21.58 16.83
N ARG A 62 12.34 -20.87 16.04
CA ARG A 62 13.81 -20.98 16.11
C ARG A 62 14.44 -20.06 17.17
N SER A 63 13.83 -18.90 17.49
CA SER A 63 14.43 -17.90 18.38
C SER A 63 14.19 -18.15 19.87
N THR A 64 13.27 -19.05 20.23
CA THR A 64 13.12 -19.53 21.61
C THR A 64 14.43 -20.16 22.06
N PRO A 65 15.01 -19.72 23.20
CA PRO A 65 16.24 -20.29 23.70
C PRO A 65 16.06 -21.81 23.85
N PRO A 66 17.08 -22.61 23.52
CA PRO A 66 17.08 -24.01 23.88
C PRO A 66 17.05 -24.06 25.40
N ASP A 67 15.86 -24.20 25.99
CA ASP A 67 15.76 -24.95 27.23
C ASP A 67 16.59 -26.21 26.98
N HIS A 68 17.54 -26.52 27.86
CA HIS A 68 18.65 -27.48 27.69
C HIS A 68 18.24 -28.94 27.36
N SER A 69 17.01 -29.15 26.91
CA SER A 69 16.49 -30.37 26.34
C SER A 69 16.96 -30.57 24.89
N PRO A 70 17.53 -31.75 24.53
CA PRO A 70 17.82 -32.16 23.14
C PRO A 70 16.56 -32.28 22.24
N ARG A 71 15.40 -31.82 22.69
CA ARG A 71 14.12 -31.82 21.97
C ARG A 71 13.91 -30.58 21.09
N GLY A 72 14.68 -29.50 21.29
CA GLY A 72 14.57 -28.28 20.49
C GLY A 72 15.02 -28.45 19.03
N GLU A 73 16.18 -29.09 18.83
CA GLU A 73 16.75 -29.33 17.49
C GLU A 73 15.88 -30.27 16.64
N GLY A 74 15.31 -31.32 17.26
CA GLY A 74 14.39 -32.23 16.58
C GLY A 74 13.09 -31.56 16.11
N CYS A 75 12.66 -30.48 16.76
CA CYS A 75 11.47 -29.74 16.36
C CYS A 75 11.71 -28.93 15.08
N ILE A 76 12.89 -28.32 14.95
CA ILE A 76 13.29 -27.52 13.79
C ILE A 76 13.41 -28.39 12.53
N ILE A 77 14.09 -29.54 12.63
CA ILE A 77 14.26 -30.49 11.52
C ILE A 77 12.89 -31.00 11.05
N ARG A 78 11.96 -31.27 11.97
CA ARG A 78 10.59 -31.69 11.62
C ARG A 78 9.79 -30.61 10.93
N VAL A 79 9.92 -29.35 11.35
CA VAL A 79 9.27 -28.23 10.65
C VAL A 79 9.83 -28.07 9.23
N GLN A 80 11.15 -28.17 9.04
CA GLN A 80 11.77 -28.10 7.71
C GLN A 80 11.33 -29.25 6.80
N SER A 81 11.37 -30.49 7.29
CA SER A 81 10.87 -31.65 6.55
C SER A 81 9.40 -31.47 6.16
N TRP A 82 8.59 -30.92 7.06
CA TRP A 82 7.18 -30.64 6.78
C TRP A 82 6.98 -29.53 5.73
N LEU A 83 7.83 -28.49 5.72
CA LEU A 83 7.78 -27.44 4.70
C LEU A 83 8.11 -28.00 3.30
N LEU A 84 9.13 -28.86 3.18
CA LEU A 84 9.49 -29.51 1.92
C LEU A 84 8.37 -30.44 1.40
N GLU A 85 7.69 -31.15 2.30
CA GLU A 85 6.51 -31.95 1.95
C GLU A 85 5.33 -31.09 1.50
N LEU A 86 5.07 -29.97 2.19
CA LEU A 86 4.00 -29.05 1.80
C LEU A 86 4.23 -28.45 0.43
N GLU A 87 5.48 -28.10 0.12
CA GLU A 87 5.87 -27.58 -1.18
C GLU A 87 5.53 -28.53 -2.33
N THR A 88 5.72 -29.83 -2.15
CA THR A 88 5.43 -30.86 -3.16
C THR A 88 3.95 -31.29 -3.17
N SER A 89 3.21 -31.04 -2.10
CA SER A 89 1.83 -31.53 -1.92
C SER A 89 0.74 -30.72 -2.63
N LEU A 90 0.98 -29.44 -2.95
CA LEU A 90 0.00 -28.54 -3.57
C LEU A 90 0.48 -28.12 -4.96
N ALA A 91 -0.20 -28.63 -6.00
CA ALA A 91 0.15 -28.38 -7.39
C ALA A 91 -0.13 -26.93 -7.85
N ASP A 92 -1.10 -26.23 -7.24
CA ASP A 92 -1.44 -24.86 -7.62
C ASP A 92 -0.62 -23.84 -6.82
N PRO A 93 0.27 -23.08 -7.48
CA PRO A 93 1.15 -22.10 -6.81
C PRO A 93 0.37 -20.98 -6.13
N ARG A 94 -0.89 -20.73 -6.50
CA ARG A 94 -1.74 -19.68 -5.88
C ARG A 94 -2.17 -20.04 -4.45
N TYR A 95 -2.18 -21.32 -4.12
CA TYR A 95 -2.57 -21.82 -2.80
C TYR A 95 -1.40 -22.45 -2.04
N ASN A 96 -0.24 -22.62 -2.68
CA ASN A 96 0.98 -23.14 -2.08
C ASN A 96 1.81 -22.01 -1.47
N TRP A 97 1.50 -21.65 -0.22
CA TRP A 97 2.19 -20.56 0.47
C TRP A 97 3.70 -20.81 0.67
N VAL A 98 4.14 -22.07 0.77
CA VAL A 98 5.57 -22.41 0.91
C VAL A 98 6.32 -22.02 -0.36
N LEU A 99 5.73 -22.34 -1.51
CA LEU A 99 6.27 -21.94 -2.81
C LEU A 99 6.27 -20.41 -2.98
N GLN A 100 5.19 -19.73 -2.60
CA GLN A 100 5.13 -18.26 -2.61
C GLN A 100 6.19 -17.64 -1.70
N PHE A 101 6.39 -18.22 -0.52
CA PHE A 101 7.42 -17.75 0.41
C PHE A 101 8.83 -17.98 -0.14
N ARG A 102 9.11 -19.13 -0.75
CA ARG A 102 10.39 -19.38 -1.43
C ARG A 102 10.62 -18.40 -2.58
N GLN A 103 9.59 -18.05 -3.34
CA GLN A 103 9.67 -17.01 -4.37
C GLN A 103 10.01 -15.64 -3.77
N LEU A 104 9.43 -15.26 -2.63
CA LEU A 104 9.79 -14.03 -1.93
C LEU A 104 11.25 -14.06 -1.42
N LEU A 105 11.71 -15.21 -0.91
CA LEU A 105 13.11 -15.40 -0.53
C LEU A 105 14.05 -15.28 -1.74
N ALA A 106 13.68 -15.85 -2.88
CA ALA A 106 14.39 -15.74 -4.15
C ALA A 106 14.48 -14.28 -4.62
N GLN A 107 13.36 -13.57 -4.61
CA GLN A 107 13.31 -12.13 -4.94
C GLN A 107 14.21 -11.28 -4.02
N ALA A 108 14.32 -11.65 -2.75
CA ALA A 108 15.21 -10.99 -1.79
C ALA A 108 16.67 -11.52 -1.82
N GLY A 109 17.00 -12.50 -2.66
CA GLY A 109 18.33 -13.13 -2.69
C GLY A 109 18.68 -13.85 -1.37
N CYS A 110 17.69 -14.45 -0.73
CA CYS A 110 17.75 -15.09 0.59
C CYS A 110 17.25 -16.54 0.58
N GLU A 111 17.34 -17.25 -0.54
CA GLU A 111 16.83 -18.63 -0.72
C GLU A 111 17.40 -19.60 0.33
N GLY A 112 18.66 -19.41 0.71
CA GLY A 112 19.34 -20.21 1.73
C GLY A 112 18.77 -20.09 3.15
N LEU A 113 17.81 -19.19 3.42
CA LEU A 113 17.13 -19.08 4.72
C LEU A 113 16.32 -20.32 5.09
N LEU A 114 15.87 -21.10 4.09
CA LEU A 114 15.13 -22.34 4.34
C LEU A 114 16.04 -23.49 4.75
N GLU A 115 17.35 -23.38 4.52
CA GLU A 115 18.32 -24.41 4.87
C GLU A 115 18.54 -24.51 6.39
N PRO A 116 19.01 -25.66 6.89
CA PRO A 116 19.37 -25.82 8.29
C PRO A 116 20.45 -24.79 8.67
N GLN A 117 20.12 -23.88 9.59
CA GLN A 117 21.03 -22.85 10.09
C GLN A 117 20.83 -22.69 11.60
N ASP A 118 21.88 -22.25 12.29
CA ASP A 118 21.81 -21.83 13.69
C ASP A 118 20.86 -20.61 13.85
N CYS A 119 20.15 -20.58 14.98
CA CYS A 119 19.19 -19.57 15.37
C CYS A 119 19.79 -18.15 15.40
N ALA A 120 21.05 -18.00 15.80
CA ALA A 120 21.74 -16.72 15.78
C ALA A 120 21.87 -16.16 14.35
N ARG A 121 22.26 -17.01 13.41
CA ARG A 121 22.43 -16.65 11.99
C ARG A 121 21.11 -16.27 11.34
N LEU A 122 20.02 -16.91 11.74
CA LEU A 122 18.69 -16.60 11.19
C LEU A 122 18.13 -15.28 11.68
N LYS A 123 18.38 -14.91 12.95
CA LYS A 123 18.03 -13.57 13.45
C LYS A 123 18.73 -12.50 12.63
N GLN A 124 20.02 -12.67 12.34
CA GLN A 124 20.77 -11.75 11.48
C GLN A 124 20.25 -11.74 10.04
N GLN A 125 19.97 -12.92 9.47
CA GLN A 125 19.44 -13.03 8.11
C GLN A 125 18.01 -12.48 7.97
N ARG A 126 17.23 -12.44 9.07
CA ARG A 126 15.89 -11.87 9.09
C ARG A 126 15.90 -10.39 8.75
N GLU A 127 16.69 -9.60 9.46
CA GLU A 127 16.78 -8.15 9.24
C GLU A 127 17.26 -7.86 7.81
N LEU A 128 18.23 -8.65 7.34
CA LEU A 128 18.72 -8.58 5.97
C LEU A 128 17.61 -8.90 4.94
N PHE A 129 16.83 -9.95 5.17
CA PHE A 129 15.71 -10.33 4.31
C PHE A 129 14.63 -9.25 4.30
N GLU A 130 14.21 -8.75 5.46
CA GLU A 130 13.19 -7.70 5.58
C GLU A 130 13.62 -6.45 4.79
N GLY A 131 14.87 -6.00 4.97
CA GLY A 131 15.41 -4.84 4.25
C GLY A 131 15.56 -5.06 2.74
N ARG A 132 15.93 -6.27 2.30
CA ARG A 132 16.05 -6.60 0.86
C ARG A 132 14.69 -6.72 0.19
N LEU A 133 13.74 -7.41 0.82
CA LEU A 133 12.38 -7.56 0.30
C LEU A 133 11.70 -6.19 0.20
N GLU A 134 11.82 -5.35 1.23
CA GLU A 134 11.29 -3.99 1.20
C GLU A 134 11.86 -3.18 0.03
N ARG A 135 13.18 -3.27 -0.19
CA ARG A 135 13.84 -2.59 -1.32
C ARG A 135 13.36 -3.11 -2.68
N ALA A 136 13.22 -4.43 -2.83
CA ALA A 136 12.77 -5.06 -4.06
C ALA A 136 11.34 -4.63 -4.42
N LEU A 137 10.41 -4.71 -3.45
CA LEU A 137 9.02 -4.29 -3.64
C LEU A 137 8.91 -2.80 -3.97
N ARG A 138 9.69 -1.95 -3.29
CA ARG A 138 9.73 -0.50 -3.60
C ARG A 138 10.24 -0.23 -5.02
N LEU A 139 11.25 -0.97 -5.47
CA LEU A 139 11.78 -0.82 -6.83
C LEU A 139 10.71 -1.21 -7.86
N GLU A 140 10.03 -2.33 -7.62
CA GLU A 140 8.91 -2.79 -8.45
C GLU A 140 7.78 -1.75 -8.53
N ASP A 141 7.39 -1.16 -7.39
CA ASP A 141 6.40 -0.08 -7.34
C ASP A 141 6.85 1.16 -8.14
N VAL A 142 8.12 1.57 -7.99
CA VAL A 142 8.70 2.71 -8.71
C VAL A 142 8.70 2.47 -10.21
N GLU A 143 9.11 1.29 -10.64
CA GLU A 143 9.16 0.90 -12.04
C GLU A 143 7.77 0.69 -12.65
N GLY A 144 6.88 0.00 -11.92
CA GLY A 144 5.50 -0.22 -12.32
C GLY A 144 4.76 1.09 -12.48
N ALA A 145 4.98 2.02 -11.55
CA ALA A 145 4.52 3.38 -11.74
C ALA A 145 5.18 4.00 -12.97
N ALA A 146 6.50 3.84 -13.21
CA ALA A 146 7.24 4.52 -14.30
C ALA A 146 6.70 4.14 -15.69
N ARG A 147 6.23 2.89 -15.81
CA ARG A 147 5.57 2.36 -17.00
C ARG A 147 4.09 2.77 -17.11
N SER A 148 3.48 3.31 -16.05
CA SER A 148 2.07 3.70 -16.05
C SER A 148 1.82 4.92 -16.91
N SER A 149 1.00 4.76 -17.95
CA SER A 149 0.50 5.85 -18.80
C SER A 149 -0.48 6.79 -18.08
N PHE A 150 -1.01 6.36 -16.92
CA PHE A 150 -2.08 7.06 -16.21
C PHE A 150 -1.61 8.19 -15.30
N ASN A 151 -0.33 8.28 -14.95
CA ASN A 151 0.18 9.29 -14.01
C ASN A 151 1.39 10.05 -14.58
N ARG A 152 1.12 11.18 -15.26
CA ARG A 152 2.14 12.06 -15.85
C ARG A 152 2.70 13.11 -14.89
N VAL A 153 2.08 13.32 -13.72
CA VAL A 153 2.58 14.33 -12.76
C VAL A 153 3.94 13.87 -12.25
N PRO A 154 4.97 14.74 -12.24
CA PRO A 154 6.29 14.39 -11.77
C PRO A 154 6.18 13.80 -10.37
N ARG A 155 6.72 12.60 -10.23
CA ARG A 155 6.72 11.91 -8.95
C ARG A 155 7.50 12.75 -7.95
N ASN A 156 7.06 12.69 -6.69
CA ASN A 156 7.90 13.17 -5.61
C ASN A 156 9.28 12.49 -5.77
N GLY A 157 10.36 13.25 -5.84
CA GLY A 157 11.72 12.70 -5.94
C GLY A 157 12.00 11.71 -4.81
N GLY A 158 11.41 11.96 -3.63
CA GLY A 158 11.49 11.05 -2.49
C GLY A 158 10.74 9.71 -2.64
N SER A 159 9.91 9.53 -3.66
CA SER A 159 9.18 8.25 -3.87
C SER A 159 10.13 7.07 -4.09
N ARG A 160 11.28 7.28 -4.75
CA ARG A 160 12.33 6.27 -4.90
C ARG A 160 12.96 5.85 -3.57
N GLU A 161 12.96 6.75 -2.60
CA GLU A 161 13.47 6.52 -1.24
C GLU A 161 12.38 5.97 -0.30
N GLY A 162 11.18 5.67 -0.83
CA GLY A 162 10.02 5.29 -0.03
C GLY A 162 9.46 6.41 0.84
N LYS A 163 9.83 7.67 0.56
CA LYS A 163 9.29 8.83 1.28
C LYS A 163 7.90 9.15 0.75
N CYS A 164 6.94 9.24 1.67
CA CYS A 164 5.60 9.75 1.37
C CYS A 164 5.65 11.14 0.75
N CYS A 165 4.64 11.49 -0.05
CA CYS A 165 4.48 12.87 -0.52
C CYS A 165 4.37 13.83 0.68
N PRO A 166 5.01 15.01 0.66
CA PRO A 166 5.04 15.93 1.81
C PRO A 166 3.65 16.26 2.36
N TYR A 167 2.65 16.41 1.50
CA TYR A 167 1.27 16.73 1.92
C TYR A 167 0.58 15.59 2.70
N LEU A 168 1.01 14.33 2.54
CA LEU A 168 0.45 13.19 3.26
C LEU A 168 0.94 13.14 4.71
N VAL A 169 2.19 13.56 4.94
CA VAL A 169 2.82 13.61 6.28
C VAL A 169 2.55 14.93 7.00
N ALA A 170 2.22 15.99 6.26
CA ALA A 170 1.89 17.29 6.85
C ALA A 170 0.69 17.21 7.82
N ALA A 171 0.68 18.09 8.83
CA ALA A 171 -0.40 18.29 9.79
C ALA A 171 -1.60 19.03 9.14
N LEU A 172 -2.19 18.39 8.13
CA LEU A 172 -3.36 18.88 7.41
C LEU A 172 -4.58 18.04 7.77
N PRO A 173 -5.78 18.63 7.80
CA PRO A 173 -7.01 17.86 7.97
C PRO A 173 -7.21 16.87 6.82
N LEU A 174 -7.90 15.76 7.09
CA LEU A 174 -8.06 14.67 6.12
C LEU A 174 -8.70 15.13 4.80
N TYR A 175 -9.66 16.06 4.85
CA TYR A 175 -10.29 16.60 3.63
C TYR A 175 -9.27 17.29 2.72
N ALA A 176 -8.29 18.00 3.29
CA ALA A 176 -7.27 18.72 2.53
C ALA A 176 -6.30 17.73 1.87
N LYS A 177 -5.88 16.69 2.61
CA LYS A 177 -5.07 15.59 2.05
C LYS A 177 -5.78 14.91 0.87
N ARG A 178 -7.09 14.64 1.01
CA ARG A 178 -7.92 14.07 -0.06
C ARG A 178 -8.03 14.99 -1.27
N LEU A 179 -8.24 16.29 -1.06
CA LEU A 179 -8.34 17.26 -2.16
C LEU A 179 -7.03 17.37 -2.95
N LEU A 180 -5.89 17.43 -2.25
CA LEU A 180 -4.57 17.44 -2.87
C LEU A 180 -4.29 16.13 -3.63
N ALA A 181 -4.61 14.98 -3.04
CA ALA A 181 -4.45 13.68 -3.71
C ALA A 181 -5.27 13.62 -5.01
N GLN A 182 -6.54 14.02 -4.97
CA GLN A 182 -7.40 14.04 -6.16
C GLN A 182 -6.89 15.00 -7.24
N THR A 183 -6.39 16.17 -6.84
CA THR A 183 -5.80 17.16 -7.76
C THR A 183 -4.55 16.61 -8.45
N ARG A 184 -3.71 15.89 -7.71
CA ARG A 184 -2.48 15.28 -8.27
C ARG A 184 -2.76 14.07 -9.16
N LEU A 185 -3.86 13.37 -8.93
CA LEU A 185 -4.29 12.23 -9.74
C LEU A 185 -5.24 12.64 -10.87
N ALA A 186 -5.52 13.94 -11.03
CA ALA A 186 -6.35 14.45 -12.10
C ALA A 186 -5.70 14.16 -13.46
N GLY A 187 -6.34 13.32 -14.26
CA GLY A 187 -5.95 13.10 -15.65
C GLY A 187 -6.35 14.28 -16.54
N ARG A 188 -5.66 14.44 -17.68
CA ARG A 188 -5.99 15.48 -18.67
C ARG A 188 -7.34 15.26 -19.33
N HIS A 189 -7.69 14.01 -19.65
CA HIS A 189 -8.91 13.69 -20.40
C HIS A 189 -10.16 13.75 -19.53
N PHE A 190 -10.08 13.19 -18.32
CA PHE A 190 -11.19 13.09 -17.41
C PHE A 190 -10.73 13.19 -15.97
N CYS A 191 -11.43 14.02 -15.19
CA CYS A 191 -11.18 14.15 -13.76
C CYS A 191 -12.50 14.35 -13.00
N ARG A 192 -12.59 13.74 -11.81
CA ARG A 192 -13.64 14.01 -10.82
C ARG A 192 -12.99 14.46 -9.53
N ILE A 193 -13.43 15.61 -9.03
CA ILE A 193 -13.01 16.12 -7.72
C ILE A 193 -14.22 16.12 -6.78
N TYR A 194 -14.05 15.50 -5.62
CA TYR A 194 -15.01 15.49 -4.53
C TYR A 194 -14.63 16.51 -3.46
N LEU A 195 -15.53 17.45 -3.19
CA LEU A 195 -15.38 18.51 -2.18
C LEU A 195 -16.69 18.69 -1.41
N ASN A 196 -16.71 18.37 -0.11
CA ASN A 196 -17.90 18.54 0.75
C ASN A 196 -19.19 17.96 0.15
N LYS A 197 -19.15 16.69 -0.31
CA LYS A 197 -20.25 15.99 -1.01
C LYS A 197 -20.57 16.50 -2.43
N LEU A 198 -19.95 17.58 -2.90
CA LEU A 198 -20.04 18.01 -4.29
C LEU A 198 -19.11 17.15 -5.16
N CYS A 199 -19.62 16.67 -6.30
CA CYS A 199 -18.85 15.96 -7.30
C CYS A 199 -18.71 16.84 -8.55
N ILE A 200 -17.50 17.34 -8.78
CA ILE A 200 -17.21 18.28 -9.87
C ILE A 200 -16.45 17.52 -10.93
N LYS A 201 -17.01 17.53 -12.15
CA LYS A 201 -16.49 16.78 -13.29
C LYS A 201 -15.76 17.73 -14.25
N PHE A 202 -14.68 17.23 -14.83
CA PHE A 202 -13.89 17.87 -15.87
C PHE A 202 -13.72 16.88 -17.03
N THR A 203 -13.92 17.36 -18.26
CA THR A 203 -13.84 16.57 -19.50
C THR A 203 -13.15 17.40 -20.58
N ALA A 204 -12.02 16.94 -21.09
CA ALA A 204 -11.28 17.67 -22.13
C ALA A 204 -12.03 17.80 -23.47
N ASP A 205 -13.05 16.97 -23.70
CA ASP A 205 -13.84 16.94 -24.93
C ASP A 205 -14.80 18.13 -25.06
N ARG A 206 -14.90 18.97 -24.03
CA ARG A 206 -15.78 20.14 -23.98
C ARG A 206 -14.97 21.40 -23.70
N THR A 207 -15.50 22.54 -24.12
CA THR A 207 -14.98 23.84 -23.69
C THR A 207 -15.31 24.09 -22.22
N CYS A 208 -14.49 24.88 -21.54
CA CYS A 208 -14.70 25.26 -20.16
C CYS A 208 -16.11 25.80 -19.94
N GLN A 209 -16.84 25.21 -18.99
CA GLN A 209 -18.25 25.56 -18.74
C GLN A 209 -18.45 26.86 -17.97
N VAL A 210 -17.35 27.50 -17.54
CA VAL A 210 -17.39 28.67 -16.65
C VAL A 210 -16.86 29.92 -17.34
N CYS A 211 -16.05 29.79 -18.38
CA CYS A 211 -15.50 30.94 -19.10
C CYS A 211 -15.67 30.80 -20.61
N ASP A 212 -15.73 31.92 -21.32
CA ASP A 212 -15.96 31.97 -22.78
C ASP A 212 -14.71 31.67 -23.62
N MET A 213 -13.61 31.27 -23.00
CA MET A 213 -12.40 30.92 -23.74
C MET A 213 -12.56 29.57 -24.45
N PRO A 214 -12.06 29.41 -25.69
CA PRO A 214 -12.07 28.14 -26.42
C PRO A 214 -10.98 27.19 -25.90
N ARG A 215 -11.02 26.90 -24.60
CA ARG A 215 -10.07 26.05 -23.89
C ARG A 215 -10.79 24.81 -23.36
N PRO A 216 -10.11 23.65 -23.34
CA PRO A 216 -10.70 22.40 -22.86
C PRO A 216 -11.00 22.47 -21.37
N ASP A 217 -12.12 21.86 -20.97
CA ASP A 217 -12.65 21.87 -19.61
C ASP A 217 -11.87 20.93 -18.68
N THR A 218 -10.66 21.36 -18.32
CA THR A 218 -9.71 20.59 -17.53
C THR A 218 -9.44 21.26 -16.19
N LEU A 219 -9.00 20.46 -15.21
CA LEU A 219 -8.54 21.00 -13.93
C LEU A 219 -7.29 21.88 -14.10
N GLU A 220 -6.41 21.53 -15.05
CA GLU A 220 -5.25 22.34 -15.42
C GLU A 220 -5.68 23.74 -15.90
N HIS A 221 -6.67 23.83 -16.81
CA HIS A 221 -7.23 25.09 -17.26
C HIS A 221 -7.79 25.92 -16.09
N LEU A 222 -8.59 25.29 -15.21
CA LEU A 222 -9.13 25.93 -14.01
C LEU A 222 -8.02 26.56 -13.15
N ILE A 223 -6.94 25.82 -12.86
CA ILE A 223 -5.84 26.21 -11.96
C ILE A 223 -4.78 27.09 -12.63
N ALA A 224 -4.63 27.06 -13.95
CA ALA A 224 -3.57 27.81 -14.64
C ALA A 224 -4.05 29.06 -15.39
N GLU A 225 -5.22 29.06 -16.03
CA GLU A 225 -5.52 30.09 -17.04
C GLU A 225 -6.99 30.56 -17.13
N CYS A 226 -7.95 29.83 -16.55
CA CYS A 226 -9.38 30.23 -16.57
C CYS A 226 -9.60 31.69 -16.11
N ALA A 227 -10.26 32.49 -16.94
CA ALA A 227 -10.39 33.93 -16.76
C ALA A 227 -11.29 34.29 -15.56
N VAL A 228 -12.34 33.50 -15.31
CA VAL A 228 -13.27 33.71 -14.20
C VAL A 228 -12.55 33.61 -12.85
N PHE A 229 -11.58 32.71 -12.72
CA PHE A 229 -10.85 32.49 -11.47
C PHE A 229 -9.56 33.32 -11.35
N ARG A 230 -9.41 34.37 -12.15
CA ARG A 230 -8.19 35.20 -12.19
C ARG A 230 -7.91 35.87 -10.85
N ALA A 231 -8.94 36.36 -10.16
CA ALA A 231 -8.81 37.04 -8.89
C ALA A 231 -8.39 36.08 -7.77
N GLU A 232 -9.02 34.90 -7.71
CA GLU A 232 -8.71 33.82 -6.77
C GLU A 232 -7.31 33.29 -7.03
N ARG A 233 -6.94 33.07 -8.29
CA ARG A 233 -5.60 32.62 -8.67
C ARG A 233 -4.55 33.62 -8.20
N ARG A 234 -4.77 34.92 -8.43
CA ARG A 234 -3.86 35.97 -7.96
C ARG A 234 -3.77 35.99 -6.43
N ARG A 235 -4.92 35.89 -5.74
CA ARG A 235 -5.02 35.92 -4.27
C ARG A 235 -4.28 34.75 -3.62
N PHE A 236 -4.48 33.54 -4.11
CA PHE A 236 -3.97 32.32 -3.47
C PHE A 236 -2.63 31.86 -4.05
N LEU A 237 -2.46 31.95 -5.38
CA LEU A 237 -1.32 31.38 -6.11
C LEU A 237 -0.36 32.45 -6.63
N GLY A 238 -0.62 33.74 -6.38
CA GLY A 238 0.30 34.85 -6.68
C GLY A 238 0.38 35.27 -8.15
N GLY A 239 -0.47 34.72 -9.02
CA GLY A 239 -0.44 35.03 -10.46
C GLY A 239 -1.83 34.99 -11.11
N CYS A 240 -2.00 35.75 -12.20
CA CYS A 240 -3.22 35.68 -13.02
C CYS A 240 -3.26 34.44 -13.91
N THR A 241 -2.08 34.02 -14.34
CA THR A 241 -1.83 32.82 -15.14
C THR A 241 -0.63 32.11 -14.53
N LEU A 242 -0.59 30.78 -14.64
CA LEU A 242 0.56 29.98 -14.21
C LEU A 242 1.21 29.32 -15.43
N SER A 243 2.53 29.43 -15.53
CA SER A 243 3.30 28.61 -16.46
C SER A 243 3.23 27.13 -16.04
N GLU A 244 3.61 26.21 -16.94
CA GLU A 244 3.63 24.77 -16.63
C GLU A 244 4.51 24.46 -15.40
N GLY A 245 5.65 25.14 -15.27
CA GLY A 245 6.53 25.02 -14.10
C GLY A 245 5.87 25.51 -12.81
N GLN A 246 5.15 26.64 -12.85
CA GLN A 246 4.43 27.18 -11.70
C GLN A 246 3.24 26.30 -11.29
N LEU A 247 2.50 25.77 -12.27
CA LEU A 247 1.41 24.83 -12.03
C LEU A 247 1.94 23.55 -11.38
N THR A 248 3.04 23.01 -11.91
CA THR A 248 3.72 21.84 -11.35
C THR A 248 4.15 22.13 -9.92
N LEU A 249 4.77 23.29 -9.65
CA LEU A 249 5.19 23.69 -8.30
C LEU A 249 4.00 23.81 -7.32
N ALA A 250 2.89 24.42 -7.77
CA ALA A 250 1.67 24.54 -6.98
C ALA A 250 1.11 23.16 -6.59
N MET A 251 1.10 22.21 -7.53
CA MET A 251 0.65 20.83 -7.30
C MET A 251 1.64 19.96 -6.51
N THR A 252 2.93 20.31 -6.52
CA THR A 252 4.01 19.48 -5.96
C THR A 252 4.44 19.82 -4.53
N ALA A 253 3.96 20.92 -3.95
CA ALA A 253 3.99 21.25 -2.51
C ALA A 253 5.11 22.19 -2.00
N ALA A 254 5.17 23.43 -2.52
CA ALA A 254 5.82 24.53 -1.78
C ALA A 254 4.89 25.16 -0.70
N SER A 255 3.58 25.26 -0.96
CA SER A 255 2.59 25.72 0.02
C SER A 255 1.21 25.08 -0.23
N PRO A 256 0.89 23.95 0.44
CA PRO A 256 -0.39 23.26 0.22
C PRO A 256 -1.59 24.12 0.61
N ALA A 257 -1.45 25.00 1.61
CA ALA A 257 -2.53 25.86 2.09
C ALA A 257 -3.08 26.79 0.99
N SER A 258 -2.19 27.40 0.22
CA SER A 258 -2.56 28.27 -0.92
C SER A 258 -3.38 27.53 -1.96
N LEU A 259 -2.92 26.35 -2.40
CA LEU A 259 -3.65 25.54 -3.38
C LEU A 259 -4.99 25.04 -2.82
N ILE A 260 -5.03 24.61 -1.56
CA ILE A 260 -6.28 24.18 -0.91
C ILE A 260 -7.29 25.33 -0.88
N GLY A 261 -6.88 26.54 -0.47
CA GLY A 261 -7.76 27.71 -0.43
C GLY A 261 -8.29 28.09 -1.81
N PHE A 262 -7.43 28.07 -2.82
CA PHE A 262 -7.83 28.27 -4.23
C PHE A 262 -8.88 27.23 -4.65
N LEU A 263 -8.56 25.94 -4.50
CA LEU A 263 -9.44 24.85 -4.92
C LEU A 263 -10.78 24.89 -4.20
N GLN A 264 -10.80 25.12 -2.88
CA GLN A 264 -12.05 25.21 -2.13
C GLN A 264 -12.96 26.33 -2.66
N THR A 265 -12.37 27.47 -3.04
CA THR A 265 -13.12 28.62 -3.55
C THR A 265 -13.58 28.37 -4.99
N ALA A 266 -12.64 28.11 -5.89
CA ALA A 266 -12.91 27.96 -7.33
C ALA A 266 -13.85 26.78 -7.63
N LEU A 267 -13.69 25.65 -6.94
CA LEU A 267 -14.54 24.47 -7.14
C LEU A 267 -15.98 24.70 -6.67
N ARG A 268 -16.19 25.42 -5.56
CA ARG A 268 -17.54 25.77 -5.10
C ARG A 268 -18.23 26.75 -6.04
N LEU A 269 -17.52 27.79 -6.47
CA LEU A 269 -18.01 28.77 -7.44
C LEU A 269 -18.36 28.09 -8.77
N ARG A 270 -17.48 27.22 -9.27
CA ARG A 270 -17.76 26.41 -10.46
C ARG A 270 -19.00 25.55 -10.28
N ALA A 271 -19.11 24.83 -9.16
CA ALA A 271 -20.26 23.96 -8.90
C ALA A 271 -21.57 24.78 -8.95
N PHE A 272 -21.58 25.97 -8.35
CA PHE A 272 -22.70 26.90 -8.38
C PHE A 272 -23.02 27.38 -9.81
N VAL A 273 -22.02 27.87 -10.56
CA VAL A 273 -22.22 28.35 -11.95
C VAL A 273 -22.72 27.24 -12.86
N VAL A 274 -22.20 26.01 -12.73
CA VAL A 274 -22.63 24.88 -13.57
C VAL A 274 -24.02 24.37 -13.19
N SER A 275 -24.40 24.42 -11.91
CA SER A 275 -25.74 23.99 -11.48
C SER A 275 -26.82 25.01 -11.78
N GLU A 276 -26.56 26.30 -11.55
CA GLU A 276 -27.54 27.38 -11.69
C GLU A 276 -27.52 28.02 -13.09
N GLY A 277 -26.36 28.04 -13.76
CA GLY A 277 -26.18 28.66 -15.07
C GLY A 277 -26.72 27.85 -16.25
N ALA A 278 -27.26 26.65 -16.01
CA ALA A 278 -27.97 25.86 -17.02
C ALA A 278 -29.41 26.36 -17.28
N VAL A 279 -29.78 27.54 -16.77
CA VAL A 279 -31.13 28.13 -16.84
C VAL A 279 -31.21 29.31 -17.84
N PHE A 280 -30.17 29.58 -18.64
CA PHE A 280 -30.20 30.59 -19.70
C PHE A 280 -30.29 29.98 -21.11
#